data_AF-A0A9D8G7Y2-F1
#
_entry.id   AF-A0A9D8G7Y2-F1
#
_cell.length_a   1.000
_cell.length_b   1.000
_cell.length_c   1.000
_cell.angle_alpha   90.00
_cell.angle_beta   90.00
_cell.angle_gamma   90.00
#
_symmetry.space_group_name_H-M   'P 1'
#
loop_
_entity.id
_entity.type
_entity.pdbx_description
1 polymer ?
#
loop_
_entity_poly.entity_id
_entity_poly.type
_entity_poly.pdbx_seq_one_letter_code
_entity_poly.pdbx_strand_id
1 'polypeptide(L)' 'MFDKVGKFFLEVKVELSKVSWPTRQELIASTWLIIIMTVLLAAYIGLVDLVLSKLLGILVK' A
#
# COMPACT_ATOMS: atom_id res chain seq x y z
N MET A 1 -40.17 -3.88 4.43
CA MET A 1 -38.87 -4.03 3.75
C MET A 1 -37.87 -2.94 4.15
N PHE A 2 -38.29 -1.68 4.24
CA PHE A 2 -37.44 -0.56 4.69
C PHE A 2 -36.86 -0.73 6.12
N ASP A 3 -37.59 -1.37 7.04
CA ASP A 3 -37.09 -1.63 8.41
C ASP A 3 -35.90 -2.59 8.50
N LYS A 4 -35.79 -3.55 7.56
CA LYS A 4 -34.64 -4.48 7.52
C LYS A 4 -33.36 -3.76 7.15
N VAL A 5 -33.45 -2.79 6.23
CA VAL A 5 -32.29 -1.99 5.79
C VAL A 5 -31.84 -1.07 6.92
N GLY A 6 -32.77 -0.41 7.62
CA GLY A 6 -32.45 0.41 8.80
C GLY A 6 -31.75 -0.37 9.92
N LYS A 7 -32.22 -1.58 10.22
CA LYS A 7 -31.55 -2.49 11.17
C LYS A 7 -30.15 -2.91 10.72
N PHE A 8 -29.98 -3.23 9.44
CA PHE A 8 -28.68 -3.61 8.88
C PHE A 8 -27.61 -2.51 9.06
N PHE A 9 -27.95 -1.24 8.78
CA PHE A 9 -27.02 -0.13 9.02
C PHE A 9 -26.68 0.06 10.50
N LEU A 10 -27.62 -0.23 11.39
CA LEU A 10 -27.42 -0.13 12.83
C LEU A 10 -26.50 -1.26 13.33
N GLU A 11 -26.68 -2.47 12.84
CA GLU A 11 -25.80 -3.62 13.08
C GLU A 11 -24.37 -3.38 12.53
N VAL A 12 -24.24 -2.88 11.30
CA VAL A 12 -22.94 -2.54 10.69
C VAL A 12 -22.21 -1.47 11.50
N LYS A 13 -22.91 -0.45 12.00
CA LYS A 13 -22.30 0.58 12.86
C LYS A 13 -21.77 -0.01 14.17
N VAL A 14 -22.49 -0.97 14.75
CA VAL A 14 -22.09 -1.67 15.99
C VAL A 14 -20.90 -2.61 15.74
N GLU A 15 -20.78 -3.21 14.57
CA GLU A 15 -19.60 -4.01 14.23
C GLU A 15 -18.38 -3.15 13.89
N LEU A 16 -18.57 -2.05 13.18
CA LEU A 16 -17.50 -1.08 12.88
C LEU A 16 -16.91 -0.42 14.13
N SER A 17 -17.67 -0.30 15.22
CA SER A 17 -17.15 0.20 16.49
C SER A 17 -16.31 -0.83 17.26
N LYS A 18 -16.42 -2.12 16.93
CA LYS A 18 -15.56 -3.19 17.46
C LYS A 18 -14.24 -3.30 16.70
N VAL A 19 -14.11 -2.62 15.56
CA VAL A 19 -12.86 -2.58 14.79
C VAL A 19 -11.85 -1.71 15.54
N SER A 20 -10.76 -2.32 15.97
CA SER A 20 -9.60 -1.65 16.54
C SER A 20 -8.83 -0.95 15.43
N TRP A 21 -9.21 0.30 15.15
CA TRP A 21 -8.49 1.14 14.21
C TRP A 21 -7.10 1.47 14.74
N PRO A 22 -6.06 1.39 13.89
CA PRO A 22 -4.71 1.75 14.27
C PRO A 22 -4.65 3.22 14.70
N THR A 23 -3.76 3.53 15.63
CA THR A 23 -3.59 4.90 16.09
C THR A 23 -3.03 5.77 14.96
N ARG A 24 -3.29 7.09 14.97
CA ARG A 24 -2.77 8.01 13.95
C ARG A 24 -1.25 7.92 13.79
N GLN A 25 -0.54 7.62 14.87
CA GLN A 25 0.91 7.47 14.87
C GLN A 25 1.36 6.19 14.15
N GLU A 26 0.69 5.07 14.41
CA GLU A 26 0.97 3.80 13.71
C GLU A 26 0.72 3.91 12.21
N LEU A 27 -0.35 4.61 11.81
CA LEU A 27 -0.67 4.83 10.39
C LEU A 27 0.44 5.64 9.69
N ILE A 28 0.93 6.69 10.34
CA ILE A 28 2.02 7.51 9.79
C ILE A 28 3.32 6.71 9.73
N ALA A 29 3.64 5.96 10.79
CA ALA A 29 4.86 5.13 10.85
C ALA A 29 4.87 4.05 9.77
N SER A 30 3.74 3.36 9.57
CA SER A 30 3.62 2.33 8.53
C SER A 30 3.64 2.92 7.12
N THR A 31 3.05 4.11 6.91
CA THR A 31 3.16 4.82 5.63
C THR A 31 4.60 5.24 5.32
N TRP A 32 5.32 5.75 6.32
CA TRP A 32 6.71 6.17 6.16
C TRP A 32 7.64 5.00 5.81
N LEU A 33 7.43 3.84 6.45
CA LEU A 33 8.16 2.63 6.13
C LEU A 33 7.94 2.19 4.68
N ILE A 34 6.69 2.24 4.20
CA ILE A 34 6.37 1.90 2.81
C ILE A 34 7.09 2.84 1.84
N ILE A 35 7.08 4.15 2.09
CA ILE A 35 7.78 5.13 1.23
C ILE A 35 9.27 4.79 1.11
N ILE A 36 9.93 4.50 2.23
CA ILE A 36 11.35 4.13 2.21
C ILE A 36 11.57 2.84 1.41
N MET A 37 10.75 1.81 1.66
CA MET A 37 10.87 0.52 0.96
C MET A 37 10.64 0.66 -0.55
N THR A 38 9.64 1.45 -0.95
CA THR A 38 9.35 1.71 -2.37
C THR A 38 10.48 2.49 -3.05
N VAL A 39 11.07 3.48 -2.38
CA VAL A 39 12.21 4.24 -2.92
C VAL A 39 13.43 3.32 -3.11
N LEU A 40 13.73 2.47 -2.12
CA LEU A 40 14.83 1.51 -2.23
C LEU A 40 14.62 0.51 -3.38
N LEU A 41 13.40 -0.03 -3.50
CA LEU A 41 13.05 -0.96 -4.57
C LEU A 41 13.13 -0.29 -5.95
N ALA A 42 12.61 0.92 -6.08
CA ALA A 42 12.67 1.69 -7.33
C ALA A 42 14.12 2.00 -7.73
N ALA A 43 14.97 2.36 -6.77
CA ALA A 43 16.40 2.58 -7.02
C ALA A 43 17.10 1.29 -7.48
N TYR A 44 16.80 0.16 -6.85
CA TYR A 44 17.35 -1.14 -7.24
C TYR A 44 16.94 -1.54 -8.65
N ILE A 45 15.64 -1.51 -8.96
CA ILE A 45 15.12 -1.85 -10.30
C ILE A 45 15.72 -0.90 -11.35
N GLY A 46 15.72 0.42 -11.08
CA GLY A 46 16.30 1.38 -11.99
C GLY A 46 17.79 1.15 -12.25
N LEU A 47 18.56 0.76 -11.23
CA LEU A 47 19.98 0.40 -11.41
C LEU A 47 20.13 -0.84 -12.30
N VAL A 48 19.33 -1.87 -12.06
CA VAL A 48 19.33 -3.11 -12.86
C VAL A 48 18.98 -2.82 -14.32
N ASP A 49 17.95 -2.01 -14.57
CA ASP A 49 17.52 -1.62 -15.91
C ASP A 49 18.62 -0.85 -16.66
N LEU A 50 19.34 0.03 -15.97
CA LEU A 50 20.47 0.76 -16.56
C LEU A 50 21.64 -0.18 -16.91
N VAL A 51 21.94 -1.15 -16.06
CA VAL A 51 23.00 -2.14 -16.29
C VAL A 51 22.63 -3.04 -17.47
N LEU A 52 21.41 -3.59 -17.49
CA LEU A 52 20.92 -4.42 -18.59
C LEU A 52 20.89 -3.63 -19.90
N SER A 53 20.38 -2.40 -19.88
CA SER A 53 20.31 -1.56 -21.10
C SER A 53 21.70 -1.26 -21.67
N LYS A 54 22.71 -1.04 -20.82
CA LYS A 54 24.10 -0.88 -21.26
C LYS A 54 24.69 -2.18 -21.83
N LEU A 55 24.45 -3.31 -21.17
CA LEU A 55 24.93 -4.62 -21.63
C LEU A 55 24.31 -5.01 -22.98
N LEU A 56 23.00 -4.85 -23.13
CA LEU A 56 22.30 -5.09 -24.39
C LEU A 56 22.77 -4.13 -25.48
N GLY A 57 23.00 -2.85 -25.16
CA GLY A 57 23.54 -1.88 -26.12
C GLY A 57 24.95 -2.21 -26.62
N ILE A 58 25.77 -2.92 -25.81
CA ILE A 58 27.08 -3.42 -26.22
C ILE A 58 26.95 -4.69 -27.07
N LEU A 59 25.99 -5.57 -26.77
CA LEU A 59 25.77 -6.84 -27.48
C LEU A 59 25.07 -6.69 -28.84
N VAL A 60 24.19 -5.69 -28.97
CA VAL A 60 23.42 -5.41 -30.20
C VAL A 60 24.23 -4.58 -31.21
N LYS A 61 25.35 -4.00 -30.78
CA LYS A 61 26.30 -3.29 -31.64
C LYS A 61 27.45 -4.21 -32.05
#